data_AF-A0A915EIE2-F1
#
_entry.id   AF-A0A915EIE2-F1
#
_cell.length_a   1.000
_cell.length_b   1.000
_cell.length_c   1.000
_cell.angle_alpha   90.00
_cell.angle_beta   90.00
_cell.angle_gamma   90.00
#
_symmetry.space_group_name_H-M   'P 1'
#
loop_
_entity.id
_entity.type
_entity.pdbx_description
1 polymer ?
#
loop_
_entity_poly.entity_id
_entity_poly.type
_entity_poly.pdbx_seq_one_letter_code
_entity_poly.pdbx_strand_id
1 'polypeptide(L)'
;MKLLKLLLLAVASILINNVQSYISYTVTNYPNPQRYDTFQACHIDQRDLLCDPEEVLNSTERVQLAQMLYEFQSQTHNVNCFKIVFSIELLIKKDTHVAAGKTPCKKKGTSVAIAISRQPITGTTQKPDRHGYGADVSMTSEEVAQTLLNNWLIDEDCHKAMIILVPVDNIDQIGEYHFKQVPLVETEIEHVFTQRCQCCNNNANT
;
A
#
# COMPACT_ATOMS: atom_id res chain seq x y z
N MET A 1 -34.52 -46.59 2.01
CA MET A 1 -34.34 -45.51 3.01
C MET A 1 -32.91 -45.39 3.57
N LYS A 2 -32.17 -46.48 3.80
CA LYS A 2 -30.78 -46.41 4.34
C LYS A 2 -29.76 -45.80 3.37
N LEU A 3 -29.84 -46.11 2.07
CA LEU A 3 -28.96 -45.52 1.05
C LEU A 3 -29.13 -44.00 0.89
N LEU A 4 -30.36 -43.49 0.96
CA LEU A 4 -30.63 -42.05 0.86
C LEU A 4 -30.01 -41.25 2.01
N LYS A 5 -30.01 -41.83 3.23
CA LYS A 5 -29.35 -41.23 4.40
C LYS A 5 -27.83 -41.20 4.26
N LEU A 6 -27.23 -42.26 3.70
CA LEU A 6 -25.78 -42.31 3.43
C LEU A 6 -25.37 -41.29 2.36
N LEU A 7 -26.16 -41.13 1.30
CA LEU A 7 -25.93 -40.13 0.25
C LEU A 7 -26.04 -38.70 0.79
N LEU A 8 -27.05 -38.42 1.62
CA LEU A 8 -27.21 -37.11 2.27
C LEU A 8 -26.05 -36.79 3.22
N LEU A 9 -25.54 -37.77 3.97
CA LEU A 9 -24.38 -37.58 4.86
C LEU A 9 -23.08 -37.35 4.08
N ALA A 10 -22.88 -38.04 2.94
CA ALA A 10 -21.73 -37.84 2.07
C ALA A 10 -21.75 -36.45 1.39
N VAL A 11 -22.92 -36.00 0.93
CA VAL A 11 -23.06 -34.65 0.35
C VAL A 11 -22.89 -33.56 1.42
N ALA A 12 -23.43 -33.75 2.62
CA ALA A 12 -23.25 -32.81 3.73
C ALA A 12 -21.78 -32.67 4.13
N SER A 13 -21.00 -33.77 4.13
CA SER A 13 -19.57 -33.73 4.46
C SER A 13 -18.72 -33.07 3.38
N ILE A 14 -19.11 -33.12 2.10
CA ILE A 14 -18.44 -32.39 1.01
C ILE A 14 -18.72 -30.88 1.11
N LEU A 15 -19.91 -30.49 1.57
CA LEU A 15 -20.31 -29.08 1.69
C LEU A 15 -19.66 -28.35 2.88
N ILE A 16 -19.27 -29.06 3.94
CA ILE A 16 -18.65 -28.45 5.15
C ILE A 16 -17.18 -28.07 4.93
N ASN A 17 -16.50 -28.63 3.93
CA ASN A 17 -15.06 -28.43 3.70
C ASN A 17 -14.70 -27.17 2.87
N ASN A 18 -15.68 -26.38 2.42
CA ASN A 18 -15.44 -25.20 1.58
C ASN A 18 -15.70 -23.86 2.30
N VAL A 19 -15.76 -23.85 3.63
CA VAL A 19 -15.70 -22.59 4.38
C VAL A 19 -14.23 -22.22 4.54
N GLN A 20 -13.64 -21.61 3.50
CA GLN A 20 -12.34 -20.96 3.64
C GLN A 20 -12.52 -19.77 4.60
N SER A 21 -12.15 -19.95 5.87
CA SER A 21 -12.13 -18.86 6.84
C SER A 21 -10.98 -17.93 6.49
N TYR A 22 -11.28 -16.77 5.90
CA TYR A 22 -10.29 -15.73 5.65
C TYR A 22 -9.84 -15.09 6.96
N ILE A 23 -8.57 -14.70 7.03
CA ILE A 23 -8.06 -13.96 8.18
C ILE A 23 -8.57 -12.52 8.05
N SER A 24 -9.28 -12.04 9.07
CA SER A 24 -9.69 -10.64 9.12
C SER A 24 -8.55 -9.82 9.72
N TYR A 25 -7.96 -8.95 8.89
CA TYR A 25 -6.94 -8.03 9.34
C TYR A 25 -7.53 -6.73 9.87
N THR A 26 -6.86 -6.21 10.88
CA THR A 26 -7.04 -4.89 11.47
C THR A 26 -5.75 -4.09 11.36
N VAL A 27 -5.83 -2.78 11.56
CA VAL A 27 -4.66 -1.88 11.64
C VAL A 27 -3.63 -2.29 12.72
N THR A 28 -4.02 -3.13 13.68
CA THR A 28 -3.16 -3.58 14.78
C THR A 28 -2.50 -4.94 14.54
N ASN A 29 -3.06 -5.78 13.67
CA ASN A 29 -2.53 -7.12 13.41
C ASN A 29 -1.99 -7.31 11.97
N TYR A 30 -2.25 -6.36 11.06
CA TYR A 30 -1.70 -6.43 9.71
C TYR A 30 -0.17 -6.29 9.76
N PRO A 31 0.59 -7.20 9.12
CA PRO A 31 2.04 -7.22 9.25
C PRO A 31 2.69 -5.98 8.66
N ASN A 32 3.79 -5.57 9.29
CA ASN A 32 4.55 -4.39 8.89
C ASN A 32 5.80 -4.84 8.10
N PRO A 33 5.89 -4.58 6.78
CA PRO A 33 7.00 -5.03 5.97
C PRO A 33 8.30 -4.24 6.21
N GLN A 34 8.25 -3.14 6.97
CA GLN A 34 9.41 -2.32 7.34
C GLN A 34 10.06 -2.75 8.66
N ARG A 35 9.44 -3.66 9.42
CA ARG A 35 9.97 -4.15 10.70
C ARG A 35 10.73 -5.45 10.53
N TYR A 36 11.88 -5.57 11.21
CA TYR A 36 12.81 -6.70 11.08
C TYR A 36 12.19 -8.04 11.52
N ASP A 37 11.25 -8.02 12.45
CA ASP A 37 10.61 -9.18 13.06
C ASP A 37 9.28 -9.58 12.40
N THR A 38 8.71 -8.73 11.53
CA THR A 38 7.40 -8.99 10.92
C THR A 38 7.39 -9.03 9.39
N PHE A 39 8.48 -8.66 8.70
CA PHE A 39 8.50 -8.66 7.24
C PHE A 39 8.31 -10.05 6.63
N GLN A 40 8.74 -11.12 7.32
CA GLN A 40 8.56 -12.49 6.84
C GLN A 40 7.09 -12.90 6.78
N ALA A 41 6.23 -12.30 7.62
CA ALA A 41 4.78 -12.52 7.56
C ALA A 41 4.14 -11.93 6.30
N CYS A 42 4.83 -11.03 5.60
CA CYS A 42 4.45 -10.54 4.28
C CYS A 42 4.98 -11.41 3.13
N HIS A 43 5.65 -12.54 3.43
CA HIS A 43 6.23 -13.47 2.45
C HIS A 43 7.22 -12.81 1.48
N ILE A 44 8.05 -11.91 2.02
CA ILE A 44 9.16 -11.24 1.33
C ILE A 44 10.48 -11.59 2.05
N ASP A 45 11.59 -11.60 1.28
CA ASP A 45 12.90 -12.04 1.79
C ASP A 45 13.66 -10.94 2.56
N GLN A 46 13.22 -9.68 2.43
CA GLN A 46 13.79 -8.53 3.10
C GLN A 46 12.71 -7.47 3.34
N ARG A 47 13.04 -6.44 4.11
CA ARG A 47 12.13 -5.29 4.30
C ARG A 47 11.84 -4.60 2.98
N ASP A 48 10.55 -4.35 2.71
CA ASP A 48 10.08 -3.80 1.44
C ASP A 48 8.81 -2.95 1.62
N LEU A 49 8.37 -2.27 0.57
CA LEU A 49 7.17 -1.44 0.52
C LEU A 49 5.91 -2.27 0.18
N LEU A 50 6.06 -3.56 -0.10
CA LEU A 50 4.96 -4.49 -0.39
C LEU A 50 4.69 -5.40 0.82
N CYS A 51 3.41 -5.62 1.14
CA CYS A 51 3.00 -6.70 2.03
C CYS A 51 1.83 -7.49 1.45
N ASP A 52 1.98 -8.82 1.37
CA ASP A 52 0.94 -9.76 0.91
C ASP A 52 0.93 -11.02 1.81
N PRO A 53 0.34 -10.93 3.01
CA PRO A 53 0.36 -11.99 4.02
C PRO A 53 -0.62 -13.14 3.77
N GLU A 54 -1.50 -13.01 2.78
CA GLU A 54 -2.44 -14.09 2.38
C GLU A 54 -2.01 -14.78 1.08
N GLU A 55 -0.82 -14.43 0.58
CA GLU A 55 -0.24 -14.94 -0.68
C GLU A 55 -1.24 -14.84 -1.84
N VAL A 56 -1.92 -13.70 -1.93
CA VAL A 56 -2.82 -13.38 -3.04
C VAL A 56 -2.05 -13.38 -4.34
N LEU A 57 -0.83 -12.83 -4.30
CA LEU A 57 0.13 -12.90 -5.38
C LEU A 57 1.01 -14.15 -5.23
N ASN A 58 1.36 -14.76 -6.35
CA ASN A 58 2.39 -15.80 -6.33
C ASN A 58 3.78 -15.20 -6.08
N SER A 59 4.76 -16.05 -5.77
CA SER A 59 6.13 -15.60 -5.45
C SER A 59 6.78 -14.75 -6.56
N THR A 60 6.52 -15.06 -7.83
CA THR A 60 7.07 -14.31 -8.96
C THR A 60 6.42 -12.93 -9.08
N GLU A 61 5.10 -12.86 -8.93
CA GLU A 61 4.35 -11.59 -8.95
C GLU A 61 4.77 -10.66 -7.80
N ARG A 62 4.98 -11.21 -6.60
CA ARG A 62 5.47 -10.42 -5.45
C ARG A 62 6.83 -9.81 -5.72
N VAL A 63 7.78 -10.59 -6.25
CA VAL A 63 9.13 -10.09 -6.61
C VAL A 63 9.05 -9.02 -7.70
N GLN A 64 8.21 -9.22 -8.71
CA GLN A 64 8.02 -8.24 -9.78
C GLN A 64 7.42 -6.93 -9.26
N LEU A 65 6.39 -7.00 -8.41
CA LEU A 65 5.75 -5.83 -7.84
C LEU A 65 6.69 -5.07 -6.90
N ALA A 66 7.41 -5.76 -6.03
CA ALA A 66 8.45 -5.18 -5.18
C ALA A 66 9.51 -4.43 -6.01
N GLN A 67 9.99 -5.05 -7.09
CA GLN A 67 10.94 -4.42 -8.01
C GLN A 67 10.35 -3.15 -8.66
N MET A 68 9.08 -3.17 -9.08
CA MET A 68 8.41 -1.98 -9.62
C MET A 68 8.31 -0.84 -8.61
N LEU A 69 8.02 -1.13 -7.34
CA LEU A 69 7.99 -0.12 -6.27
C LEU A 69 9.37 0.49 -6.02
N TYR A 70 10.42 -0.34 -6.02
CA TYR A 70 11.80 0.11 -5.90
C TYR A 70 12.21 1.01 -7.10
N GLU A 71 11.87 0.59 -8.32
CA GLU A 71 12.14 1.37 -9.53
C GLU A 71 11.40 2.71 -9.52
N PHE A 72 10.13 2.73 -9.13
CA PHE A 72 9.36 3.96 -8.96
C PHE A 72 10.04 4.92 -7.96
N GLN A 73 10.43 4.40 -6.79
CA GLN A 73 11.13 5.20 -5.79
C GLN A 73 12.44 5.75 -6.37
N SER A 74 13.25 4.92 -7.03
CA SER A 74 14.52 5.32 -7.65
C SER A 74 14.35 6.36 -8.77
N GLN A 75 13.32 6.22 -9.61
CA GLN A 75 13.02 7.16 -10.69
C GLN A 75 12.58 8.52 -10.16
N THR A 76 11.72 8.54 -9.15
CA THR A 76 11.29 9.80 -8.51
C THR A 76 12.44 10.49 -7.75
N HIS A 77 13.45 9.75 -7.29
CA HIS A 77 14.70 10.33 -6.76
C HIS A 77 15.55 11.01 -7.85
N ASN A 78 15.57 10.43 -9.06
CA ASN A 78 16.34 10.92 -10.20
C ASN A 78 15.56 11.93 -11.04
N VAL A 79 15.56 13.19 -10.58
CA VAL A 79 14.96 14.38 -11.24
C VAL A 79 15.33 14.61 -12.71
N ASN A 80 16.26 13.84 -13.30
CA ASN A 80 16.65 13.98 -14.71
C ASN A 80 15.76 13.16 -15.67
N CYS A 81 15.18 12.03 -15.25
CA CYS A 81 14.19 11.32 -16.09
C CYS A 81 12.80 11.96 -15.96
N PHE A 82 12.50 12.54 -14.80
CA PHE A 82 11.27 13.31 -14.56
C PHE A 82 11.18 14.59 -15.42
N LYS A 83 12.33 15.15 -15.85
CA LYS A 83 12.37 16.32 -16.75
C LYS A 83 11.90 16.04 -18.18
N ILE A 84 11.94 14.78 -18.64
CA ILE A 84 11.64 14.46 -20.05
C ILE A 84 10.14 14.19 -20.26
N VAL A 85 9.40 13.86 -19.20
CA VAL A 85 7.94 13.67 -19.26
C VAL A 85 7.17 14.98 -19.04
N PHE A 86 7.79 15.98 -18.40
CA PHE A 86 7.14 17.25 -18.07
C PHE A 86 7.79 18.44 -18.79
N SER A 87 7.34 18.72 -20.02
CA SER A 87 7.44 20.05 -20.63
C SER A 87 6.17 20.86 -20.37
N ILE A 88 5.78 20.97 -19.12
CA ILE A 88 5.10 22.16 -18.62
C ILE A 88 5.81 22.48 -17.32
N GLU A 89 6.22 23.73 -17.18
CA GLU A 89 6.81 24.34 -16.02
C GLU A 89 5.78 24.36 -14.88
N LEU A 90 5.40 23.18 -14.39
CA LEU A 90 4.53 23.00 -13.24
C LEU A 90 5.41 23.23 -12.03
N LEU A 91 5.30 24.46 -11.52
CA LEU A 91 5.65 24.91 -10.20
C LEU A 91 5.98 23.76 -9.25
N ILE A 92 7.26 23.38 -9.21
CA ILE A 92 7.87 22.97 -7.95
C ILE A 92 7.71 24.20 -7.07
N LYS A 93 6.54 24.33 -6.41
CA LYS A 93 6.48 25.14 -5.22
C LYS A 93 7.59 24.55 -4.37
N LYS A 94 8.60 25.37 -4.10
CA LYS A 94 9.50 25.13 -2.99
C LYS A 94 8.60 25.14 -1.77
N ASP A 95 7.96 24.00 -1.48
CA ASP A 95 7.19 23.80 -0.27
C ASP A 95 8.21 23.60 0.84
N THR A 96 8.84 24.73 1.19
CA THR A 96 9.42 24.96 2.49
C THR A 96 8.27 25.11 3.48
N HIS A 97 7.47 24.06 3.66
CA HIS A 97 6.68 23.90 4.88
C HIS A 97 7.65 23.44 5.97
N VAL A 98 8.45 24.39 6.43
CA VAL A 98 9.25 24.28 7.64
C VAL A 98 8.25 24.27 8.80
N ALA A 99 7.95 23.08 9.31
CA ALA A 99 7.49 22.97 10.69
C ALA A 99 8.56 23.65 11.56
N ALA A 100 8.15 24.59 12.41
CA ALA A 100 9.05 25.40 13.23
C ALA A 100 10.14 24.53 13.88
N GLY A 101 11.38 24.61 13.38
CA GLY A 101 12.55 23.88 13.90
C GLY A 101 13.05 22.66 13.12
N LYS A 102 12.41 22.21 12.02
CA LYS A 102 12.93 21.11 11.18
C LYS A 102 13.60 21.64 9.90
N THR A 103 14.82 21.18 9.62
CA THR A 103 15.53 21.46 8.35
C THR A 103 14.67 21.05 7.15
N PRO A 104 14.64 21.83 6.05
CA PRO A 104 13.87 21.48 4.87
C PRO A 104 14.32 20.12 4.33
N CYS A 105 13.37 19.20 4.11
CA CYS A 105 13.63 17.87 3.59
C CYS A 105 14.35 17.96 2.23
N LYS A 106 15.59 17.49 2.17
CA LYS A 106 16.41 17.44 0.94
C LYS A 106 16.28 16.13 0.17
N LYS A 107 15.64 15.11 0.76
CA LYS A 107 15.43 13.82 0.10
C LYS A 107 14.54 14.03 -1.13
N LYS A 108 15.00 13.52 -2.26
CA LYS A 108 14.24 13.49 -3.52
C LYS A 108 13.39 12.22 -3.57
N GLY A 109 12.40 12.20 -4.45
CA GLY A 109 11.56 11.03 -4.66
C GLY A 109 10.44 10.80 -3.66
N THR A 110 9.56 9.88 -4.04
CA THR A 110 8.34 9.49 -3.34
C THR A 110 8.36 7.97 -3.17
N SER A 111 7.99 7.50 -1.98
CA SER A 111 7.85 6.07 -1.71
C SER A 111 6.38 5.67 -1.82
N VAL A 112 6.07 4.60 -2.55
CA VAL A 112 4.71 4.05 -2.62
C VAL A 112 4.74 2.66 -2.00
N ALA A 113 3.86 2.44 -1.03
CA ALA A 113 3.68 1.16 -0.38
C ALA A 113 2.34 0.53 -0.76
N ILE A 114 2.30 -0.80 -0.76
CA ILE A 114 1.12 -1.58 -1.11
C ILE A 114 0.88 -2.63 -0.02
N ALA A 115 -0.34 -2.63 0.53
CA ALA A 115 -0.84 -3.66 1.41
C ALA A 115 -1.93 -4.45 0.69
N ILE A 116 -1.72 -5.75 0.48
CA ILE A 116 -2.65 -6.64 -0.19
C ILE A 116 -3.35 -7.51 0.84
N SER A 117 -4.66 -7.66 0.73
CA SER A 117 -5.45 -8.59 1.53
C SER A 117 -6.64 -9.07 0.71
N ARG A 118 -7.26 -10.17 1.12
CA ARG A 118 -8.50 -10.64 0.51
C ARG A 118 -9.66 -9.74 0.90
N GLN A 119 -9.81 -9.49 2.19
CA GLN A 119 -10.85 -8.63 2.76
C GLN A 119 -10.28 -7.27 3.17
N PRO A 120 -11.11 -6.21 3.27
CA PRO A 120 -10.66 -4.89 3.73
C PRO A 120 -10.01 -4.96 5.11
N ILE A 121 -8.86 -4.30 5.25
CA ILE A 121 -8.23 -4.09 6.56
C ILE A 121 -9.12 -3.12 7.34
N THR A 122 -9.45 -3.47 8.58
CA THR A 122 -10.37 -2.69 9.40
C THR A 122 -9.67 -2.00 10.57
N GLY A 123 -10.35 -1.06 11.21
CA GLY A 123 -9.85 -0.43 12.42
C GLY A 123 -10.98 0.27 13.16
N THR A 124 -10.73 0.58 14.43
CA THR A 124 -11.61 1.42 15.23
C THR A 124 -10.83 2.61 15.75
N THR A 125 -11.50 3.75 15.84
CA THR A 125 -10.96 4.98 16.41
C THR A 125 -11.94 5.54 17.43
N GLN A 126 -11.42 6.21 18.46
CA GLN A 126 -12.26 6.88 19.45
C GLN A 126 -12.64 8.27 18.94
N LYS A 127 -13.94 8.47 18.67
CA LYS A 127 -14.50 9.78 18.36
C LYS A 127 -15.32 10.25 19.56
N PRO A 128 -15.20 11.53 19.99
CA PRO A 128 -16.05 12.04 21.05
C PRO A 128 -17.51 11.97 20.60
N ASP A 129 -18.34 11.38 21.44
CA ASP A 129 -19.78 11.33 21.28
C ASP A 129 -20.40 12.71 21.59
N ARG A 130 -21.74 12.80 21.49
CA ARG A 130 -22.47 14.05 21.77
C ARG A 130 -22.33 14.54 23.22
N HIS A 131 -21.78 13.72 24.11
CA HIS A 131 -21.58 14.02 25.53
C HIS A 131 -20.10 14.18 25.89
N GLY A 132 -19.18 14.08 24.91
CA GLY A 132 -17.73 14.20 25.11
C GLY A 132 -17.07 12.91 25.60
N TYR A 133 -17.76 11.76 25.62
CA TYR A 133 -17.17 10.45 25.88
C TYR A 133 -16.65 9.83 24.58
N GLY A 134 -15.51 9.14 24.63
CA GLY A 134 -15.00 8.42 23.47
C GLY A 134 -15.86 7.20 23.15
N ALA A 135 -16.41 7.15 21.93
CA ALA A 135 -17.03 5.94 21.40
C ALA A 135 -16.14 5.33 20.31
N ASP A 136 -16.03 4.01 20.31
CA ASP A 136 -15.34 3.29 19.25
C ASP A 136 -16.17 3.35 17.96
N VAL A 137 -15.59 3.94 16.92
CA VAL A 137 -16.21 4.08 15.60
C VAL A 137 -15.32 3.38 14.58
N SER A 138 -15.92 2.64 13.65
CA SER A 138 -15.19 2.04 12.54
C SER A 138 -14.45 3.10 11.73
N MET A 139 -13.21 2.83 11.41
CA MET A 139 -12.36 3.69 10.58
C MET A 139 -12.80 3.62 9.12
N THR A 140 -12.67 4.72 8.39
CA THR A 140 -12.76 4.70 6.92
C THR A 140 -11.53 4.02 6.31
N SER A 141 -11.60 3.60 5.03
CA SER A 141 -10.45 3.00 4.34
C SER A 141 -9.24 3.96 4.27
N GLU A 142 -9.50 5.26 4.16
CA GLU A 142 -8.48 6.32 4.25
C GLU A 142 -7.86 6.41 5.66
N GLU A 143 -8.65 6.39 6.73
CA GLU A 143 -8.15 6.40 8.11
C GLU A 143 -7.30 5.15 8.41
N VAL A 144 -7.71 3.98 7.90
CA VAL A 144 -6.93 2.73 7.96
C VAL A 144 -5.61 2.90 7.21
N ALA A 145 -5.64 3.41 5.97
CA ALA A 145 -4.45 3.64 5.15
C ALA A 145 -3.47 4.60 5.84
N GLN A 146 -3.97 5.72 6.35
CA GLN A 146 -3.17 6.68 7.13
C GLN A 146 -2.52 6.01 8.34
N THR A 147 -3.26 5.19 9.07
CA THR A 147 -2.77 4.49 10.26
C THR A 147 -1.65 3.51 9.92
N LEU A 148 -1.81 2.74 8.84
CA LEU A 148 -0.77 1.82 8.37
C LEU A 148 0.46 2.57 7.88
N LEU A 149 0.31 3.64 7.08
CA LEU A 149 1.44 4.44 6.61
C LEU A 149 2.28 4.99 7.76
N ASN A 150 1.61 5.52 8.79
CA ASN A 150 2.27 6.01 10.01
C ASN A 150 2.96 4.87 10.79
N ASN A 151 2.31 3.71 10.92
CA ASN A 151 2.86 2.56 11.66
C ASN A 151 4.05 1.90 10.94
N TRP A 152 4.06 1.95 9.60
CA TRP A 152 5.14 1.42 8.77
C TRP A 152 6.36 2.34 8.75
N LEU A 153 6.24 3.58 9.26
CA LEU A 153 7.33 4.55 9.35
C LEU A 153 8.00 4.79 8.00
N ILE A 154 7.21 4.77 6.92
CA ILE A 154 7.73 4.95 5.57
C ILE A 154 8.10 6.41 5.38
N ASP A 155 9.38 6.64 5.10
CA ASP A 155 9.94 7.98 4.88
C ASP A 155 9.72 8.96 6.05
N GLU A 156 9.90 8.50 7.29
CA GLU A 156 9.68 9.29 8.52
C GLU A 156 10.40 10.66 8.53
N ASP A 157 11.57 10.75 7.89
CA ASP A 157 12.34 12.00 7.84
C ASP A 157 11.64 13.10 7.03
N CYS A 158 10.93 12.72 5.98
CA CYS A 158 10.52 13.62 4.91
C CYS A 158 9.03 13.59 4.61
N HIS A 159 8.34 12.54 5.05
CA HIS A 159 6.93 12.30 4.82
C HIS A 159 6.57 12.40 3.31
N LYS A 160 7.42 11.88 2.42
CA LYS A 160 7.13 11.75 0.98
C LYS A 160 6.78 10.31 0.67
N ALA A 161 5.67 9.87 1.26
CA ALA A 161 5.19 8.51 1.13
C ALA A 161 3.67 8.44 0.94
N MET A 162 3.27 7.38 0.26
CA MET A 162 1.90 7.01 -0.06
C MET A 162 1.73 5.52 0.23
N ILE A 163 0.53 5.11 0.63
CA ILE A 163 0.14 3.71 0.74
C ILE A 163 -1.16 3.46 -0.01
N ILE A 164 -1.26 2.29 -0.65
CA ILE A 164 -2.46 1.77 -1.29
C ILE A 164 -2.84 0.45 -0.62
N LEU A 165 -4.09 0.33 -0.20
CA LEU A 165 -4.68 -0.87 0.37
C LEU A 165 -5.54 -1.55 -0.70
N VAL A 166 -5.20 -2.78 -1.04
CA VAL A 166 -5.83 -3.54 -2.13
C VAL A 166 -6.57 -4.76 -1.55
N PRO A 167 -7.86 -4.61 -1.19
CA PRO A 167 -8.73 -5.73 -0.86
C PRO A 167 -9.21 -6.44 -2.13
N VAL A 168 -8.63 -7.59 -2.48
CA VAL A 168 -8.87 -8.23 -3.78
C VAL A 168 -10.27 -8.82 -3.96
N ASP A 169 -10.95 -9.21 -2.88
CA ASP A 169 -12.32 -9.72 -2.97
C ASP A 169 -13.36 -8.56 -2.90
N ASN A 170 -12.96 -7.37 -2.45
CA ASN A 170 -13.84 -6.22 -2.22
C ASN A 170 -13.24 -4.93 -2.83
N ILE A 171 -12.99 -4.93 -4.14
CA ILE A 171 -12.27 -3.84 -4.84
C ILE A 171 -12.88 -2.43 -4.68
N ASP A 172 -14.18 -2.33 -4.36
CA ASP A 172 -14.86 -1.06 -4.08
C ASP A 172 -14.42 -0.41 -2.75
N GLN A 173 -13.62 -1.13 -1.94
CA GLN A 173 -13.12 -0.68 -0.64
C GLN A 173 -11.60 -0.43 -0.64
N ILE A 174 -11.02 -0.15 -1.82
CA ILE A 174 -9.63 0.30 -1.91
C ILE A 174 -9.43 1.51 -0.99
N GLY A 175 -8.36 1.46 -0.20
CA GLY A 175 -7.93 2.56 0.66
C GLY A 175 -6.69 3.20 0.08
N GLU A 176 -6.62 4.51 0.12
CA GLU A 176 -5.43 5.26 -0.29
C GLU A 176 -5.15 6.35 0.74
N TYR A 177 -3.88 6.58 1.04
CA TYR A 177 -3.46 7.76 1.77
C TYR A 177 -2.06 8.18 1.35
N HIS A 178 -1.84 9.49 1.22
CA HIS A 178 -0.53 10.07 0.97
C HIS A 178 -0.29 11.25 1.90
N PHE A 179 0.98 11.45 2.27
CA PHE A 179 1.37 12.63 3.01
C PHE A 179 1.31 13.89 2.13
N LYS A 180 1.03 15.05 2.74
CA LYS A 180 0.89 16.35 2.03
C LYS A 180 2.14 16.77 1.26
N GLN A 181 3.31 16.22 1.60
CA GLN A 181 4.60 16.52 0.98
C GLN A 181 4.85 15.71 -0.29
N VAL A 182 3.96 14.76 -0.62
CA VAL A 182 4.00 14.00 -1.85
C VAL A 182 3.54 14.89 -3.00
N PRO A 183 4.39 15.18 -4.00
CA PRO A 183 4.05 16.04 -5.14
C PRO A 183 3.29 15.24 -6.20
N LEU A 184 2.16 14.63 -5.85
CA LEU A 184 1.30 13.95 -6.82
C LEU A 184 0.21 14.94 -7.24
N VAL A 185 0.22 15.34 -8.51
CA VAL A 185 -0.97 15.93 -9.13
C VAL A 185 -1.78 14.74 -9.68
N GLU A 186 -3.08 14.65 -9.36
CA GLU A 186 -3.96 13.51 -9.70
C GLU A 186 -3.85 13.05 -11.18
N THR A 187 -3.50 13.95 -12.10
CA THR A 187 -3.29 13.68 -13.53
C THR A 187 -1.99 12.94 -13.88
N GLU A 188 -1.06 12.78 -12.94
CA GLU A 188 0.29 12.23 -13.20
C GLU A 188 0.38 10.73 -12.92
N ILE A 189 -0.46 10.21 -12.01
CA ILE A 189 -0.50 8.77 -11.66
C ILE A 189 -0.81 7.93 -12.90
N GLU A 190 -1.78 8.35 -13.72
CA GLU A 190 -2.14 7.66 -14.97
C GLU A 190 -0.99 7.65 -15.99
N HIS A 191 -0.14 8.67 -16.01
CA HIS A 191 0.96 8.78 -16.97
C HIS A 191 2.16 7.90 -16.59
N VAL A 192 2.44 7.77 -15.29
CA VAL A 192 3.57 6.95 -14.78
C VAL A 192 3.35 5.46 -15.06
N PHE A 193 2.11 4.96 -14.97
CA PHE A 193 1.82 3.55 -15.25
C PHE A 193 1.62 3.23 -16.74
N THR A 194 1.44 4.25 -17.59
CA THR A 194 1.22 4.06 -19.04
C THR A 194 2.51 4.20 -19.86
N GLN A 195 3.49 4.98 -19.38
CA GLN A 195 4.78 5.12 -20.04
C GLN A 195 5.82 4.18 -19.42
N ARG A 196 6.14 3.08 -20.11
CA ARG A 196 7.44 2.40 -19.95
C ARG A 196 8.53 3.46 -20.14
N CYS A 197 9.15 3.93 -19.07
CA CYS A 197 10.14 4.99 -19.12
C CYS A 197 11.29 4.61 -20.06
N GLN A 198 11.26 5.20 -21.26
CA GLN A 198 12.26 5.11 -22.32
C GLN A 198 13.48 6.01 -21.98
N CYS A 199 13.85 6.12 -20.70
CA CYS A 199 14.93 7.00 -20.22
C CYS A 199 16.31 6.31 -20.14
N CYS A 200 16.40 4.98 -20.31
CA CYS A 200 17.64 4.24 -20.11
C CYS A 200 18.39 3.81 -21.40
N ASN A 201 17.99 4.28 -22.58
CA ASN A 201 18.72 4.01 -23.83
C ASN A 201 19.51 5.23 -24.29
N ASN A 202 20.59 5.56 -23.56
CA ASN A 202 21.67 6.41 -24.07
C ASN A 202 23.05 5.75 -23.94
N ASN A 203 23.09 4.41 -23.99
CA ASN A 203 24.33 3.67 -24.21
C ASN A 203 24.10 2.63 -25.32
N ALA A 204 24.06 3.10 -26.56
CA ALA A 204 24.33 2.29 -27.72
C ALA A 204 25.19 3.10 -28.70
N ASN A 205 26.50 3.02 -28.48
CA ASN A 205 27.60 3.03 -29.45
C ASN A 205 27.69 4.17 -30.49
N THR A 206 28.80 4.91 -30.37
CA THR A 206 29.75 5.32 -31.44
C THR A 206 29.28 5.32 -32.89
#